data_AF-A0A2E2T5S4-F1
#
_entry.id   AF-A0A2E2T5S4-F1
#
_cell.length_a   1.000
_cell.length_b   1.000
_cell.length_c   1.000
_cell.angle_alpha   90.00
_cell.angle_beta   90.00
_cell.angle_gamma   90.00
#
_symmetry.space_group_name_H-M   'P 1'
#
loop_
_entity.id
_entity.type
_entity.pdbx_description
1 polymer ?
#
loop_
_entity_poly.entity_id
_entity_poly.type
_entity_poly.pdbx_seq_one_letter_code
_entity_poly.pdbx_strand_id
1 'polypeptide(L)'
;MAIFPFLAMAATAGCQVTNTLDSFSQSLNELNDGMSAYATERTNDGPDMGSANLPKFGTGDAFVFDSGRAVYVTKTSGEKIFWNGGGDYSFVTTDDFTLPNLEWSYTDKEGQKRSGTASLRDGSESIWPLSFDKQVRIYTTSENIDPETGKPDQYQQWLSCSVPATETVTVEAGTFDTYIVECARYWQQWWMQTTKWWYAPEIGYYVKRERNWKSGQDHSEELITFGPAPTKIPAADRKRLTALVQTTLEDTLSGKTMISKGNITIAVTPLKTVQTDKGAWCRTYSQSLSAHNRTSSQIKTACRTEKGWIVEDDVAGKS
;
A
#
# COMPACT_ATOMS: atom_id res chain seq x y z
N MET A 1 -4.73 98.96 -45.83
CA MET A 1 -6.20 99.00 -45.68
C MET A 1 -6.70 97.70 -46.31
N ALA A 2 -7.20 96.67 -45.62
CA ALA A 2 -7.72 96.52 -44.27
C ALA A 2 -7.65 95.03 -43.82
N ILE A 3 -7.36 94.82 -42.53
CA ILE A 3 -7.99 93.88 -41.56
C ILE A 3 -7.85 92.34 -41.74
N PHE A 4 -7.09 91.74 -40.79
CA PHE A 4 -7.12 90.35 -40.27
C PHE A 4 -8.43 90.08 -39.47
N PRO A 5 -8.91 88.83 -39.18
CA PRO A 5 -8.13 87.92 -38.29
C PRO A 5 -8.47 86.39 -38.25
N PHE A 6 -7.68 85.67 -37.42
CA PHE A 6 -7.93 84.38 -36.69
C PHE A 6 -8.34 83.11 -37.49
N LEU A 7 -7.76 81.93 -37.29
CA LEU A 7 -7.68 81.16 -36.04
C LEU A 7 -6.59 80.06 -36.14
N ALA A 8 -5.97 79.75 -35.01
CA ALA A 8 -4.96 78.70 -34.83
C ALA A 8 -5.55 77.28 -34.74
N MET A 9 -4.76 76.25 -35.08
CA MET A 9 -4.53 75.09 -34.20
C MET A 9 -3.36 74.21 -34.68
N ALA A 10 -2.38 74.06 -33.80
CA ALA A 10 -1.46 72.93 -33.68
C ALA A 10 -2.27 71.69 -33.19
N ALA A 11 -1.79 70.45 -33.03
CA ALA A 11 -0.48 69.83 -33.07
C ALA A 11 -0.69 68.29 -33.07
N THR A 12 0.33 67.56 -33.50
CA THR A 12 0.79 66.23 -33.02
C THR A 12 -0.20 65.05 -33.00
N ALA A 13 -0.04 64.15 -33.97
CA ALA A 13 -0.35 62.74 -33.81
C ALA A 13 0.86 62.03 -33.16
N GLY A 14 0.77 61.77 -31.86
CA GLY A 14 1.70 60.94 -31.10
C GLY A 14 0.95 59.89 -30.31
N CYS A 15 1.35 58.63 -30.50
CA CYS A 15 1.12 57.46 -29.62
C CYS A 15 -0.33 56.95 -29.43
N GLN A 16 -0.65 55.81 -30.06
CA GLN A 16 -1.77 54.92 -29.67
C GLN A 16 -1.31 53.48 -29.35
N VAL A 17 -0.03 53.26 -29.03
CA VAL A 17 0.50 51.91 -28.78
C VAL A 17 0.65 51.58 -27.27
N THR A 18 0.63 52.58 -26.39
CA THR A 18 0.76 52.38 -24.94
C THR A 18 -0.52 51.87 -24.28
N ASN A 19 -1.70 52.30 -24.75
CA ASN A 19 -2.98 51.95 -24.11
C ASN A 19 -3.40 50.48 -24.29
N THR A 20 -2.88 49.77 -25.29
CA THR A 20 -3.25 48.37 -25.58
C THR A 20 -2.45 47.35 -24.77
N LEU A 21 -1.20 47.66 -24.43
CA LEU A 21 -0.37 46.82 -23.58
C LEU A 21 -0.82 46.89 -22.12
N ASP A 22 -1.16 48.08 -21.63
CA ASP A 22 -1.69 48.26 -20.28
C ASP A 22 -3.05 47.57 -20.12
N SER A 23 -3.95 47.68 -21.11
CA SER A 23 -5.24 46.99 -21.05
C SER A 23 -5.10 45.47 -21.10
N PHE A 24 -4.13 44.94 -21.85
CA PHE A 24 -3.88 43.51 -21.92
C PHE A 24 -3.27 42.97 -20.62
N SER A 25 -2.33 43.71 -20.02
CA SER A 25 -1.77 43.37 -18.71
C SER A 25 -2.85 43.42 -17.62
N GLN A 26 -3.78 44.36 -17.70
CA GLN A 26 -4.88 44.50 -16.74
C GLN A 26 -5.88 43.34 -16.88
N SER A 27 -6.23 42.95 -18.11
CA SER A 27 -7.05 41.74 -18.35
C SER A 27 -6.37 40.44 -17.93
N LEU A 28 -5.04 40.33 -18.06
CA LEU A 28 -4.28 39.19 -17.54
C LEU A 28 -4.29 39.13 -16.01
N ASN A 29 -4.17 40.27 -15.35
CA ASN A 29 -4.25 40.35 -13.89
C ASN A 29 -5.67 40.00 -13.40
N GLU A 30 -6.72 40.49 -14.06
CA GLU A 30 -8.11 40.15 -13.73
C GLU A 30 -8.41 38.66 -13.94
N LEU A 31 -7.83 38.03 -14.97
CA LEU A 31 -7.91 36.56 -15.18
C LEU A 31 -7.16 35.79 -14.09
N ASN A 32 -5.99 36.28 -13.65
CA ASN A 32 -5.18 35.67 -12.60
C ASN A 32 -5.83 35.80 -11.20
N ASP A 33 -6.44 36.96 -10.92
CA ASP A 33 -7.19 37.23 -9.69
C ASP A 33 -8.49 36.42 -9.64
N GLY A 34 -9.16 36.26 -10.79
CA GLY A 34 -10.30 35.36 -10.96
C GLY A 34 -9.93 33.89 -10.78
N MET A 35 -8.76 33.45 -11.26
CA MET A 35 -8.26 32.08 -11.06
C MET A 35 -7.90 31.78 -9.61
N SER A 36 -7.36 32.75 -8.87
CA SER A 36 -7.09 32.58 -7.43
C SER A 36 -8.35 32.36 -6.61
N ALA A 37 -9.50 32.92 -7.04
CA ALA A 37 -10.80 32.68 -6.40
C ALA A 37 -11.37 31.26 -6.65
N TYR A 38 -10.85 30.52 -7.65
CA TYR A 38 -11.20 29.13 -7.92
C TYR A 38 -10.16 28.13 -7.40
N ALA A 39 -8.99 28.60 -6.98
CA ALA A 39 -8.05 27.83 -6.19
C ALA A 39 -8.57 27.78 -4.75
N THR A 40 -9.54 26.92 -4.47
CA THR A 40 -9.80 26.50 -3.09
C THR A 40 -8.50 25.93 -2.54
N GLU A 41 -7.85 26.62 -1.61
CA GLU A 41 -6.77 26.04 -0.81
C GLU A 41 -7.31 24.72 -0.24
N ARG A 42 -6.70 23.59 -0.62
CA ARG A 42 -7.03 22.33 0.03
C ARG A 42 -6.51 22.43 1.45
N THR A 43 -7.42 22.44 2.42
CA THR A 43 -7.07 22.26 3.82
C THR A 43 -6.93 20.77 4.11
N ASN A 44 -5.93 20.41 4.90
CA ASN A 44 -5.82 19.06 5.43
C ASN A 44 -6.45 19.04 6.83
N ASP A 45 -7.65 18.47 6.95
CA ASP A 45 -8.36 18.39 8.23
C ASP A 45 -7.92 17.17 9.07
N GLY A 46 -7.01 16.34 8.54
CA GLY A 46 -6.44 15.17 9.21
C GLY A 46 -5.24 15.47 10.10
N PRO A 47 -4.59 14.42 10.66
CA PRO A 47 -3.39 14.58 11.46
C PRO A 47 -2.26 15.25 10.64
N ASP A 48 -1.55 16.20 11.25
CA ASP A 48 -0.35 16.76 10.63
C ASP A 48 0.76 15.71 10.62
N MET A 49 1.09 15.23 9.42
CA MET A 49 2.09 14.20 9.20
C MET A 49 3.21 14.79 8.32
N GLY A 50 4.46 14.48 8.68
CA GLY A 50 5.64 14.94 7.94
C GLY A 50 5.77 14.33 6.54
N SER A 51 6.99 14.03 6.08
CA SER A 51 7.18 13.24 4.87
C SER A 51 7.33 11.76 5.20
N ALA A 52 6.66 10.86 4.48
CA ALA A 52 6.87 9.40 4.65
C ALA A 52 7.77 8.82 3.55
N ASN A 53 8.78 8.06 3.98
CA ASN A 53 9.69 7.34 3.09
C ASN A 53 9.11 5.98 2.68
N LEU A 54 9.70 5.38 1.65
CA LEU A 54 9.34 4.04 1.19
C LEU A 54 9.41 3.01 2.33
N PRO A 55 8.43 2.10 2.42
CA PRO A 55 8.42 1.03 3.41
C PRO A 55 9.56 0.04 3.16
N LYS A 56 9.92 -0.73 4.20
CA LYS A 56 10.79 -1.89 4.06
C LYS A 56 10.02 -3.16 4.33
N PHE A 57 10.35 -4.22 3.61
CA PHE A 57 9.73 -5.53 3.75
C PHE A 57 10.77 -6.64 3.94
N GLY A 58 10.36 -7.69 4.66
CA GLY A 58 11.13 -8.91 4.81
C GLY A 58 10.29 -10.16 4.52
N THR A 59 10.95 -11.25 4.19
CA THR A 59 10.29 -12.56 4.00
C THR A 59 9.43 -12.92 5.22
N GLY A 60 8.18 -13.26 4.95
CA GLY A 60 7.19 -13.64 5.95
C GLY A 60 6.32 -12.50 6.46
N ASP A 61 6.65 -11.23 6.15
CA ASP A 61 5.73 -10.11 6.43
C ASP A 61 4.40 -10.37 5.73
N ALA A 62 3.29 -10.26 6.49
CA ALA A 62 1.96 -10.61 6.01
C ALA A 62 0.92 -9.58 6.46
N PHE A 63 -0.16 -9.50 5.67
CA PHE A 63 -1.31 -8.61 5.89
C PHE A 63 -2.58 -9.38 5.56
N VAL A 64 -3.56 -9.35 6.46
CA VAL A 64 -4.84 -10.05 6.33
C VAL A 64 -5.97 -9.03 6.40
N PHE A 65 -6.92 -9.15 5.48
CA PHE A 65 -8.01 -8.21 5.29
C PHE A 65 -9.37 -8.85 5.53
N ASP A 66 -10.36 -8.03 5.87
CA ASP A 66 -11.78 -8.38 6.05
C ASP A 66 -12.45 -8.97 4.80
N SER A 67 -11.93 -8.64 3.62
CA SER A 67 -12.33 -9.23 2.35
C SER A 67 -11.97 -10.72 2.21
N GLY A 68 -11.29 -11.30 3.20
CA GLY A 68 -10.75 -12.66 3.18
C GLY A 68 -9.40 -12.75 2.44
N ARG A 69 -8.89 -11.64 1.89
CA ARG A 69 -7.59 -11.59 1.24
C ARG A 69 -6.48 -11.64 2.29
N ALA A 70 -5.50 -12.50 2.06
CA ALA A 70 -4.25 -12.54 2.81
C ALA A 70 -3.08 -12.48 1.84
N VAL A 71 -2.14 -11.57 2.08
CA VAL A 71 -0.92 -11.44 1.29
C VAL A 71 0.30 -11.58 2.16
N TYR A 72 1.39 -12.13 1.61
CA TYR A 72 2.65 -12.22 2.32
C TYR A 72 3.85 -12.16 1.38
N VAL A 73 4.96 -11.65 1.92
CA VAL A 73 6.24 -11.58 1.23
C VAL A 73 6.89 -12.95 1.25
N THR A 74 7.09 -13.53 0.07
CA THR A 74 7.81 -14.80 -0.11
C THR A 74 9.32 -14.60 -0.13
N LYS A 75 9.78 -13.49 -0.70
CA LYS A 75 11.20 -13.15 -0.84
C LYS A 75 11.37 -11.67 -1.14
N THR A 76 12.52 -11.12 -0.76
CA THR A 76 13.05 -9.84 -1.27
C THR A 76 14.36 -10.09 -2.04
N SER A 77 14.61 -9.33 -3.10
CA SER A 77 15.82 -9.46 -3.93
C SER A 77 16.14 -8.13 -4.62
N GLY A 78 17.15 -7.42 -4.11
CA GLY A 78 17.38 -6.03 -4.54
C GLY A 78 16.17 -5.17 -4.21
N GLU A 79 15.68 -4.41 -5.19
CA GLU A 79 14.49 -3.56 -5.08
C GLU A 79 13.17 -4.32 -5.34
N LYS A 80 13.24 -5.63 -5.66
CA LYS A 80 12.06 -6.45 -5.94
C LYS A 80 11.54 -7.14 -4.68
N ILE A 81 10.22 -7.06 -4.48
CA ILE A 81 9.48 -7.78 -3.45
C ILE A 81 8.57 -8.80 -4.13
N PHE A 82 8.69 -10.06 -3.73
CA PHE A 82 7.91 -11.17 -4.28
C PHE A 82 6.78 -11.51 -3.32
N TRP A 83 5.54 -11.43 -3.77
CA TRP A 83 4.34 -11.62 -2.98
C TRP A 83 3.59 -12.87 -3.41
N ASN A 84 3.00 -13.56 -2.43
CA ASN A 84 1.82 -14.38 -2.66
C ASN A 84 0.60 -13.55 -2.27
N GLY A 85 -0.36 -13.45 -3.19
CA GLY A 85 -1.56 -12.65 -3.05
C GLY A 85 -2.80 -13.41 -2.57
N GLY A 86 -2.65 -14.68 -2.19
CA GLY A 86 -3.73 -15.61 -1.89
C GLY A 86 -3.89 -16.67 -3.00
N GLY A 87 -4.15 -17.92 -2.60
CA GLY A 87 -4.23 -19.03 -3.55
C GLY A 87 -2.95 -19.18 -4.38
N ASP A 88 -3.12 -19.30 -5.69
CA ASP A 88 -2.03 -19.37 -6.67
C ASP A 88 -1.63 -18.00 -7.24
N TYR A 89 -2.29 -16.91 -6.81
CA TYR A 89 -1.93 -15.57 -7.23
C TYR A 89 -0.57 -15.16 -6.66
N SER A 90 0.34 -14.78 -7.55
CA SER A 90 1.66 -14.26 -7.22
C SER A 90 1.92 -12.97 -7.99
N PHE A 91 2.66 -12.06 -7.37
CA PHE A 91 3.03 -10.80 -8.01
C PHE A 91 4.34 -10.23 -7.43
N VAL A 92 5.00 -9.38 -8.21
CA VAL A 92 6.25 -8.72 -7.86
C VAL A 92 6.06 -7.21 -7.89
N THR A 93 6.52 -6.52 -6.86
CA THR A 93 6.47 -5.05 -6.77
C THR A 93 7.85 -4.49 -6.43
N THR A 94 7.96 -3.16 -6.42
CA THR A 94 9.00 -2.45 -5.67
C THR A 94 8.47 -2.09 -4.27
N ASP A 95 9.26 -1.37 -3.47
CA ASP A 95 8.79 -0.76 -2.22
C ASP A 95 7.68 0.30 -2.47
N ASP A 96 7.60 0.86 -3.68
CA ASP A 96 6.54 1.79 -4.08
C ASP A 96 5.29 1.00 -4.51
N PHE A 97 4.32 0.90 -3.60
CA PHE A 97 3.06 0.18 -3.84
C PHE A 97 2.12 0.88 -4.84
N THR A 98 2.42 2.12 -5.24
CA THR A 98 1.61 2.87 -6.21
C THR A 98 1.99 2.57 -7.66
N LEU A 99 3.17 1.95 -7.86
CA LEU A 99 3.62 1.46 -9.15
C LEU A 99 2.90 0.16 -9.53
N PRO A 100 2.82 -0.17 -10.84
CA PRO A 100 2.22 -1.43 -11.26
C PRO A 100 3.01 -2.64 -10.73
N ASN A 101 2.32 -3.78 -10.61
CA ASN A 101 2.99 -5.06 -10.42
C ASN A 101 3.93 -5.31 -11.61
N LEU A 102 5.23 -5.46 -11.33
CA LEU A 102 6.27 -5.69 -12.33
C LEU A 102 6.07 -7.02 -13.06
N GLU A 103 5.63 -8.03 -12.31
CA GLU A 103 5.33 -9.37 -12.79
C GLU A 103 4.12 -9.88 -12.00
N TRP A 104 3.23 -10.65 -12.63
CA TRP A 104 2.10 -11.27 -11.93
C TRP A 104 1.64 -12.55 -12.64
N SER A 105 1.03 -13.47 -11.89
CA SER A 105 0.40 -14.67 -12.44
C SER A 105 -0.66 -15.24 -11.51
N TYR A 106 -1.75 -15.77 -12.07
CA TYR A 106 -2.82 -16.52 -11.39
C TYR A 106 -3.52 -17.46 -12.37
N THR A 107 -4.33 -18.38 -11.86
CA THR A 107 -5.24 -19.21 -12.67
C THR A 107 -6.65 -18.64 -12.61
N ASP A 108 -7.26 -18.39 -13.76
CA ASP A 108 -8.64 -17.89 -13.82
C ASP A 108 -9.68 -18.97 -13.52
N LYS A 109 -10.96 -18.60 -13.57
CA LYS A 109 -12.08 -19.50 -13.24
C LYS A 109 -12.21 -20.66 -14.23
N GLU A 110 -11.69 -20.46 -15.43
CA GLU A 110 -11.66 -21.43 -16.52
C GLU A 110 -10.44 -22.36 -16.46
N GLY A 111 -9.57 -22.20 -15.45
CA GLY A 111 -8.37 -23.01 -15.28
C GLY A 111 -7.20 -22.58 -16.16
N GLN A 112 -7.28 -21.41 -16.81
CA GLN A 112 -6.21 -20.90 -17.66
C GLN A 112 -5.21 -20.08 -16.83
N LYS A 113 -3.92 -20.33 -17.07
CA LYS A 113 -2.86 -19.56 -16.43
C LYS A 113 -2.75 -18.18 -17.08
N ARG A 114 -3.10 -17.15 -16.33
CA ARG A 114 -2.89 -15.75 -16.69
C ARG A 114 -1.56 -15.27 -16.12
N SER A 115 -0.87 -14.43 -16.88
CA SER A 115 0.34 -13.76 -16.41
C SER A 115 0.60 -12.49 -17.20
N GLY A 116 1.46 -11.64 -16.66
CA GLY A 116 1.85 -10.41 -17.32
C GLY A 116 2.99 -9.71 -16.62
N THR A 117 3.47 -8.65 -17.26
CA THR A 117 4.53 -7.78 -16.76
C THR A 117 4.13 -6.31 -16.89
N ALA A 118 4.84 -5.45 -16.17
CA ALA A 118 4.74 -4.02 -16.38
C ALA A 118 6.09 -3.34 -16.16
N SER A 119 6.29 -2.22 -16.85
CA SER A 119 7.47 -1.37 -16.74
C SER A 119 7.08 0.11 -16.73
N LEU A 120 7.93 0.93 -16.13
CA LEU A 120 7.81 2.39 -16.22
C LEU A 120 8.34 2.88 -17.57
N ARG A 121 7.74 3.96 -18.04
CA ARG A 121 8.19 4.69 -19.23
C ARG A 121 8.90 5.98 -18.82
N ASP A 122 9.70 6.50 -19.73
CA ASP A 122 10.35 7.81 -19.57
C ASP A 122 9.34 8.91 -19.24
N GLY A 123 9.75 9.83 -18.36
CA GLY A 123 8.89 10.90 -17.85
C GLY A 123 7.96 10.48 -16.73
N SER A 124 8.02 9.23 -16.24
CA SER A 124 7.33 8.83 -15.01
C SER A 124 7.95 9.49 -13.79
N GLU A 125 7.10 10.09 -12.97
CA GLU A 125 7.46 10.71 -11.71
C GLU A 125 7.27 9.74 -10.53
N SER A 126 7.67 10.15 -9.31
CA SER A 126 7.44 9.36 -8.09
C SER A 126 6.65 10.16 -7.06
N ILE A 127 5.59 9.54 -6.54
CA ILE A 127 4.80 10.10 -5.44
C ILE A 127 5.59 10.09 -4.12
N TRP A 128 6.74 9.40 -4.04
CA TRP A 128 7.55 9.30 -2.83
C TRP A 128 8.65 10.38 -2.75
N PRO A 129 9.04 10.83 -1.54
CA PRO A 129 8.33 10.57 -0.27
C PRO A 129 6.91 11.16 -0.29
N LEU A 130 5.99 10.52 0.43
CA LEU A 130 4.61 11.01 0.51
C LEU A 130 4.56 12.28 1.35
N SER A 131 3.78 13.25 0.90
CA SER A 131 3.45 14.48 1.60
C SER A 131 2.09 14.98 1.12
N PHE A 132 1.36 15.68 1.99
CA PHE A 132 0.09 16.30 1.61
C PHE A 132 0.21 17.16 0.34
N ASP A 133 -0.84 17.13 -0.48
CA ASP A 133 -1.02 17.83 -1.76
C ASP A 133 -0.01 17.48 -2.86
N LYS A 134 0.85 16.48 -2.65
CA LYS A 134 1.73 15.99 -3.71
C LYS A 134 0.91 15.31 -4.80
N GLN A 135 1.25 15.59 -6.06
CA GLN A 135 0.61 15.01 -7.24
C GLN A 135 1.67 14.70 -8.29
N VAL A 136 1.51 13.57 -8.98
CA VAL A 136 2.47 13.11 -10.00
C VAL A 136 1.76 12.37 -11.12
N ARG A 137 2.42 12.29 -12.28
CA ARG A 137 2.00 11.41 -13.37
C ARG A 137 2.99 10.27 -13.56
N ILE A 138 2.46 9.05 -13.68
CA ILE A 138 3.25 7.84 -13.90
C ILE A 138 2.82 7.24 -15.24
N TYR A 139 3.78 6.87 -16.08
CA TYR A 139 3.54 6.28 -17.39
C TYR A 139 4.01 4.84 -17.42
N THR A 140 3.15 3.92 -17.86
CA THR A 140 3.45 2.49 -17.81
C THR A 140 3.24 1.83 -19.16
N THR A 141 4.02 0.78 -19.38
CA THR A 141 3.79 -0.21 -20.43
C THR A 141 3.50 -1.53 -19.75
N SER A 142 2.36 -2.14 -20.08
CA SER A 142 1.93 -3.41 -19.51
C SER A 142 1.84 -4.46 -20.61
N GLU A 143 2.16 -5.70 -20.26
CA GLU A 143 2.06 -6.85 -21.15
C GLU A 143 1.22 -7.94 -20.48
N ASN A 144 0.19 -8.42 -21.16
CA ASN A 144 -0.56 -9.60 -20.75
C ASN A 144 -0.17 -10.77 -21.65
N ILE A 145 0.11 -11.94 -21.08
CA ILE A 145 0.39 -13.14 -21.86
C ILE A 145 -0.93 -13.85 -22.18
N ASP A 146 -1.22 -14.00 -23.47
CA ASP A 146 -2.36 -14.79 -23.94
C ASP A 146 -2.16 -16.27 -23.53
N PRO A 147 -3.12 -16.88 -22.82
CA PRO A 147 -2.94 -18.23 -22.27
C PRO A 147 -2.99 -19.33 -23.33
N GLU A 148 -3.56 -19.09 -24.51
CA GLU A 148 -3.72 -20.10 -25.56
C GLU A 148 -2.52 -20.09 -26.52
N THR A 149 -2.06 -18.89 -26.87
CA THR A 149 -1.01 -18.67 -27.87
C THR A 149 0.36 -18.37 -27.25
N GLY A 150 0.39 -18.00 -25.97
CA GLY A 150 1.61 -17.56 -25.27
C GLY A 150 2.16 -16.22 -25.75
N LYS A 151 1.44 -15.50 -26.61
CA LYS A 151 1.90 -14.22 -27.18
C LYS A 151 1.61 -13.07 -26.21
N PRO A 152 2.55 -12.12 -26.05
CA PRO A 152 2.30 -10.91 -25.28
C PRO A 152 1.38 -9.96 -26.05
N ASP A 153 0.35 -9.45 -25.37
CA ASP A 153 -0.44 -8.30 -25.77
C ASP A 153 -0.01 -7.09 -24.94
N GLN A 154 0.50 -6.06 -25.62
CA GLN A 154 1.14 -4.91 -25.00
C GLN A 154 0.27 -3.66 -25.14
N TYR A 155 0.13 -2.92 -24.04
CA TYR A 155 -0.64 -1.69 -24.02
C TYR A 155 -0.01 -0.65 -23.09
N GLN A 156 -0.21 0.62 -23.43
CA GLN A 156 0.28 1.74 -22.65
C GLN A 156 -0.82 2.35 -21.81
N GLN A 157 -0.48 2.73 -20.59
CA GLN A 157 -1.37 3.40 -19.65
C GLN A 157 -0.65 4.55 -18.96
N TRP A 158 -1.41 5.39 -18.29
CA TRP A 158 -0.86 6.37 -17.37
C TRP A 158 -1.73 6.46 -16.12
N LEU A 159 -1.10 6.86 -15.02
CA LEU A 159 -1.75 7.07 -13.74
C LEU A 159 -1.58 8.53 -13.33
N SER A 160 -2.65 9.11 -12.80
CA SER A 160 -2.62 10.35 -12.02
C SER A 160 -2.65 9.97 -10.56
N CYS A 161 -1.55 10.19 -9.83
CA CYS A 161 -1.45 9.87 -8.41
C CYS A 161 -1.39 11.14 -7.58
N SER A 162 -2.01 11.12 -6.40
CA SER A 162 -2.05 12.26 -5.49
C SER A 162 -2.14 11.84 -4.02
N VAL A 163 -1.76 12.75 -3.13
CA VAL A 163 -1.94 12.63 -1.67
C VAL A 163 -2.90 13.74 -1.21
N PRO A 164 -4.22 13.58 -1.42
CA PRO A 164 -5.17 14.66 -1.23
C PRO A 164 -5.41 15.07 0.22
N ALA A 165 -5.09 14.21 1.21
CA ALA A 165 -5.30 14.46 2.63
C ALA A 165 -4.56 13.42 3.49
N THR A 166 -4.53 13.65 4.80
CA THR A 166 -4.25 12.62 5.82
C THR A 166 -5.52 12.30 6.60
N GLU A 167 -5.56 11.15 7.26
CA GLU A 167 -6.71 10.72 8.07
C GLU A 167 -6.28 9.75 9.16
N THR A 168 -6.84 9.89 10.37
CA THR A 168 -6.73 8.85 11.41
C THR A 168 -7.81 7.81 11.20
N VAL A 169 -7.42 6.59 10.79
CA VAL A 169 -8.34 5.49 10.46
C VAL A 169 -8.30 4.43 11.55
N THR A 170 -9.48 3.97 11.98
CA THR A 170 -9.62 2.82 12.87
C THR A 170 -10.16 1.62 12.11
N VAL A 171 -9.45 0.51 12.16
CA VAL A 171 -9.81 -0.82 11.63
C VAL A 171 -9.66 -1.86 12.74
N GLU A 172 -10.01 -3.12 12.47
CA GLU A 172 -9.86 -4.20 13.47
C GLU A 172 -8.40 -4.36 13.94
N ALA A 173 -7.42 -4.12 13.07
CA ALA A 173 -6.00 -4.17 13.40
C ALA A 173 -5.51 -3.05 14.35
N GLY A 174 -6.30 -1.98 14.56
CA GLY A 174 -5.94 -0.83 15.38
C GLY A 174 -6.33 0.52 14.77
N THR A 175 -5.79 1.59 15.37
CA THR A 175 -5.97 2.98 14.91
C THR A 175 -4.65 3.54 14.40
N PHE A 176 -4.68 4.15 13.22
CA PHE A 176 -3.48 4.55 12.47
C PHE A 176 -3.64 5.95 11.91
N ASP A 177 -2.58 6.76 11.98
CA ASP A 177 -2.47 7.97 11.17
C ASP A 177 -2.01 7.60 9.76
N THR A 178 -2.75 8.05 8.75
CA THR A 178 -2.57 7.60 7.38
C THR A 178 -2.48 8.73 6.39
N TYR A 179 -1.72 8.51 5.31
CA TYR A 179 -1.88 9.27 4.08
C TYR A 179 -2.97 8.63 3.25
N ILE A 180 -3.91 9.44 2.79
CA ILE A 180 -4.78 9.05 1.68
C ILE A 180 -3.93 9.18 0.41
N VAL A 181 -3.67 8.07 -0.25
CA VAL A 181 -3.01 8.02 -1.55
C VAL A 181 -4.03 7.59 -2.58
N GLU A 182 -4.24 8.38 -3.62
CA GLU A 182 -5.21 8.09 -4.68
C GLU A 182 -4.52 8.06 -6.03
N CYS A 183 -4.68 6.97 -6.77
CA CYS A 183 -4.20 6.84 -8.14
C CYS A 183 -5.34 6.46 -9.09
N ALA A 184 -5.62 7.34 -10.05
CA ALA A 184 -6.53 7.10 -11.16
C ALA A 184 -5.76 6.62 -12.39
N ARG A 185 -6.12 5.45 -12.91
CA ARG A 185 -5.52 4.80 -14.08
C ARG A 185 -6.33 5.09 -15.34
N TYR A 186 -5.63 5.47 -16.39
CA TYR A 186 -6.19 5.82 -17.69
C TYR A 186 -5.58 4.95 -18.80
N TRP A 187 -6.44 4.52 -19.72
CA TRP A 187 -6.03 3.97 -21.01
C TRP A 187 -6.42 4.98 -22.09
N GLN A 188 -5.42 5.48 -22.82
CA GLN A 188 -5.58 6.68 -23.66
C GLN A 188 -6.17 7.84 -22.83
N GLN A 189 -7.38 8.31 -23.14
CA GLN A 189 -8.09 9.35 -22.38
C GLN A 189 -9.22 8.79 -21.51
N TRP A 190 -9.43 7.47 -21.52
CA TRP A 190 -10.51 6.86 -20.76
C TRP A 190 -10.04 6.47 -19.36
N TRP A 191 -10.76 6.98 -18.36
CA TRP A 191 -10.64 6.49 -17.00
C TRP A 191 -11.01 5.01 -16.93
N MET A 192 -10.18 4.21 -16.27
CA MET A 192 -10.34 2.75 -16.17
C MET A 192 -10.58 2.30 -14.73
N GLN A 193 -9.91 2.93 -13.77
CA GLN A 193 -9.92 2.52 -12.38
C GLN A 193 -9.38 3.65 -11.50
N THR A 194 -9.93 3.82 -10.30
CA THR A 194 -9.28 4.57 -9.22
C THR A 194 -8.95 3.61 -8.09
N THR A 195 -7.74 3.67 -7.55
CA THR A 195 -7.40 3.01 -6.28
C THR A 195 -7.08 4.06 -5.25
N LYS A 196 -7.67 3.92 -4.08
CA LYS A 196 -7.39 4.73 -2.91
C LYS A 196 -6.83 3.84 -1.81
N TRP A 197 -5.72 4.25 -1.23
CA TRP A 197 -5.07 3.57 -0.11
C TRP A 197 -4.98 4.52 1.07
N TRP A 198 -5.32 4.04 2.25
CA TRP A 198 -4.98 4.71 3.51
C TRP A 198 -3.67 4.08 4.00
N TYR A 199 -2.57 4.68 3.60
CA TYR A 199 -1.22 4.20 3.89
C TYR A 199 -0.78 4.65 5.29
N ALA A 200 -0.49 3.69 6.16
CA ALA A 200 0.04 3.92 7.51
C ALA A 200 1.57 3.74 7.50
N PRO A 201 2.37 4.82 7.62
CA PRO A 201 3.83 4.72 7.61
C PRO A 201 4.37 3.87 8.75
N GLU A 202 3.70 3.85 9.90
CA GLU A 202 4.14 3.10 11.08
C GLU A 202 4.25 1.59 10.84
N ILE A 203 3.38 1.02 10.00
CA ILE A 203 3.42 -0.38 9.59
C ILE A 203 3.94 -0.56 8.16
N GLY A 204 4.22 0.54 7.45
CA GLY A 204 4.71 0.55 6.09
C GLY A 204 3.79 -0.15 5.08
N TYR A 205 2.48 -0.11 5.28
CA TYR A 205 1.48 -0.66 4.36
C TYR A 205 0.14 0.05 4.54
N TYR A 206 -0.83 -0.24 3.66
CA TYR A 206 -2.16 0.33 3.79
C TYR A 206 -3.01 -0.45 4.79
N VAL A 207 -3.83 0.29 5.56
CA VAL A 207 -4.78 -0.27 6.52
C VAL A 207 -6.18 -0.35 5.95
N LYS A 208 -6.47 0.43 4.91
CA LYS A 208 -7.69 0.38 4.12
C LYS A 208 -7.37 0.61 2.65
N ARG A 209 -8.12 -0.05 1.76
CA ARG A 209 -8.02 0.19 0.32
C ARG A 209 -9.40 0.11 -0.34
N GLU A 210 -9.67 1.09 -1.20
CA GLU A 210 -10.84 1.12 -2.07
C GLU A 210 -10.41 1.07 -3.53
N ARG A 211 -11.17 0.35 -4.35
CA ARG A 211 -10.97 0.26 -5.80
C ARG A 211 -12.30 0.44 -6.50
N ASN A 212 -12.37 1.47 -7.33
CA ASN A 212 -13.49 1.73 -8.22
C ASN A 212 -13.08 1.45 -9.66
N TRP A 213 -14.00 0.90 -10.45
CA TRP A 213 -13.71 0.47 -11.81
C TRP A 213 -14.66 1.11 -12.82
N LYS A 214 -14.17 1.35 -14.04
CA LYS A 214 -15.03 1.72 -15.18
C LYS A 214 -16.11 0.68 -15.46
N SER A 215 -15.75 -0.59 -15.27
CA SER A 215 -16.62 -1.74 -15.43
C SER A 215 -16.23 -2.80 -14.42
N GLY A 216 -17.19 -3.31 -13.67
CA GLY A 216 -16.96 -4.29 -12.61
C GLY A 216 -17.64 -3.86 -11.31
N GLN A 217 -17.37 -4.61 -10.24
CA GLN A 217 -17.82 -4.26 -8.90
C GLN A 217 -16.71 -3.52 -8.17
N ASP A 218 -17.09 -2.45 -7.48
CA ASP A 218 -16.21 -1.76 -6.56
C ASP A 218 -15.83 -2.69 -5.41
N HIS A 219 -14.63 -2.49 -4.88
CA HIS A 219 -14.08 -3.35 -3.85
C HIS A 219 -13.42 -2.52 -2.77
N SER A 220 -13.72 -2.85 -1.51
CA SER A 220 -13.06 -2.29 -0.34
C SER A 220 -12.49 -3.41 0.51
N GLU A 221 -11.40 -3.13 1.20
CA GLU A 221 -10.82 -4.02 2.19
C GLU A 221 -10.18 -3.22 3.34
N GLU A 222 -10.31 -3.72 4.56
CA GLU A 222 -9.75 -3.17 5.79
C GLU A 222 -8.88 -4.22 6.50
N LEU A 223 -7.81 -3.75 7.14
CA LEU A 223 -6.80 -4.60 7.75
C LEU A 223 -7.31 -5.20 9.08
N ILE A 224 -7.27 -6.53 9.18
CA ILE A 224 -7.58 -7.29 10.40
C ILE A 224 -6.32 -7.49 11.23
N THR A 225 -5.24 -7.93 10.60
CA THR A 225 -3.98 -8.24 11.30
C THR A 225 -2.80 -8.18 10.35
N PHE A 226 -1.61 -7.95 10.91
CA PHE A 226 -0.38 -7.76 10.17
C PHE A 226 0.83 -8.27 10.94
N GLY A 227 1.93 -8.46 10.23
CA GLY A 227 3.21 -8.90 10.78
C GLY A 227 3.66 -10.27 10.30
N PRO A 228 4.78 -10.78 10.83
CA PRO A 228 5.36 -12.02 10.34
C PRO A 228 4.40 -13.21 10.51
N ALA A 229 4.10 -13.91 9.42
CA ALA A 229 3.25 -15.11 9.45
C ALA A 229 4.08 -16.35 9.84
N PRO A 230 3.75 -17.06 10.94
CA PRO A 230 4.59 -18.13 11.51
C PRO A 230 5.04 -19.22 10.53
N THR A 231 4.21 -19.57 9.55
CA THR A 231 4.51 -20.60 8.55
C THR A 231 5.25 -20.07 7.32
N LYS A 232 5.38 -18.74 7.18
CA LYS A 232 5.95 -18.05 6.01
C LYS A 232 7.25 -17.31 6.30
N ILE A 233 7.63 -17.14 7.58
CA ILE A 233 8.96 -16.63 7.97
C ILE A 233 10.10 -17.57 7.48
N PRO A 234 11.35 -17.09 7.41
CA PRO A 234 12.51 -17.90 6.99
C PRO A 234 12.67 -19.20 7.79
N ALA A 235 13.23 -20.23 7.15
CA ALA A 235 13.35 -21.57 7.77
C ALA A 235 14.14 -21.57 9.10
N ALA A 236 15.18 -20.75 9.20
CA ALA A 236 15.95 -20.57 10.43
C ALA A 236 15.09 -19.99 11.57
N ASP A 237 14.25 -19.00 11.27
CA ASP A 237 13.33 -18.40 12.23
C ASP A 237 12.18 -19.35 12.59
N ARG A 238 11.69 -20.18 11.65
CA ARG A 238 10.74 -21.24 11.98
C ARG A 238 11.32 -22.25 12.95
N LYS A 239 12.57 -22.70 12.74
CA LYS A 239 13.26 -23.61 13.66
C LYS A 239 13.41 -22.98 15.05
N ARG A 240 13.73 -21.70 15.10
CA ARG A 240 13.86 -20.93 16.35
C ARG A 240 12.51 -20.76 17.06
N LEU A 241 11.44 -20.48 16.33
CA LEU A 241 10.07 -20.44 16.85
C LEU A 241 9.70 -21.78 17.46
N THR A 242 9.88 -22.88 16.72
CA THR A 242 9.57 -24.23 17.22
C THR A 242 10.36 -24.56 18.49
N ALA A 243 11.67 -24.30 18.51
CA ALA A 243 12.50 -24.55 19.68
C ALA A 243 12.05 -23.71 20.89
N LEU A 244 11.76 -22.42 20.70
CA LEU A 244 11.27 -21.55 21.77
C LEU A 244 9.93 -22.04 22.31
N VAL A 245 9.00 -22.44 21.44
CA VAL A 245 7.70 -23.00 21.86
C VAL A 245 7.92 -24.27 22.69
N GLN A 246 8.76 -25.22 22.24
CA GLN A 246 9.03 -26.44 22.99
C GLN A 246 9.56 -26.14 24.40
N THR A 247 10.63 -25.35 24.51
CA THR A 247 11.25 -25.01 25.80
C THR A 247 10.28 -24.22 26.69
N THR A 248 9.53 -23.27 26.13
CA THR A 248 8.60 -22.45 26.92
C THR A 248 7.44 -23.28 27.47
N LEU A 249 6.91 -24.21 26.68
CA LEU A 249 5.82 -25.06 27.14
C LEU A 249 6.29 -26.15 28.11
N GLU A 250 7.56 -26.54 28.06
CA GLU A 250 8.14 -27.49 29.03
C GLU A 250 8.48 -26.82 30.37
N ASP A 251 9.20 -25.69 30.34
CA ASP A 251 9.92 -25.20 31.51
C ASP A 251 9.32 -23.93 32.15
N THR A 252 8.37 -23.29 31.48
CA THR A 252 7.86 -21.97 31.90
C THR A 252 6.46 -22.04 32.48
N LEU A 253 6.25 -21.43 33.66
CA LEU A 253 4.93 -21.30 34.28
C LEU A 253 4.00 -20.40 33.46
N SER A 254 2.69 -20.64 33.58
CA SER A 254 1.69 -19.79 32.93
C SER A 254 1.80 -18.32 33.38
N GLY A 255 1.60 -17.40 32.44
CA GLY A 255 1.76 -15.96 32.62
C GLY A 255 3.19 -15.44 32.48
N LYS A 256 4.22 -16.30 32.43
CA LYS A 256 5.61 -15.89 32.17
C LYS A 256 5.93 -15.97 30.68
N THR A 257 6.48 -14.89 30.14
CA THR A 257 6.87 -14.79 28.73
C THR A 257 8.33 -15.13 28.52
N MET A 258 8.62 -15.99 27.55
CA MET A 258 9.97 -16.21 27.03
C MET A 258 10.13 -15.48 25.70
N ILE A 259 11.28 -14.82 25.51
CA ILE A 259 11.57 -14.01 24.33
C ILE A 259 12.85 -14.53 23.66
N SER A 260 12.81 -14.70 22.35
CA SER A 260 13.97 -14.94 21.50
C SER A 260 14.13 -13.79 20.51
N LYS A 261 15.26 -13.10 20.56
CA LYS A 261 15.62 -12.03 19.62
C LYS A 261 16.55 -12.56 18.53
N GLY A 262 16.34 -12.10 17.31
CA GLY A 262 17.09 -12.44 16.11
C GLY A 262 16.65 -11.53 14.97
N ASN A 263 16.58 -12.05 13.74
CA ASN A 263 16.01 -11.31 12.61
C ASN A 263 14.55 -10.91 12.83
N ILE A 264 13.81 -11.75 13.56
CA ILE A 264 12.49 -11.41 14.11
C ILE A 264 12.54 -11.56 15.63
N THR A 265 11.76 -10.77 16.35
CA THR A 265 11.51 -11.02 17.78
C THR A 265 10.37 -12.01 17.92
N ILE A 266 10.55 -13.05 18.73
CA ILE A 266 9.53 -14.06 19.02
C ILE A 266 9.29 -14.04 20.52
N ALA A 267 8.04 -13.90 20.93
CA ALA A 267 7.64 -14.04 22.33
C ALA A 267 6.61 -15.16 22.46
N VAL A 268 6.72 -15.98 23.51
CA VAL A 268 5.78 -17.07 23.82
C VAL A 268 5.40 -16.98 25.29
N THR A 269 4.11 -17.00 25.58
CA THR A 269 3.57 -16.95 26.95
C THR A 269 2.57 -18.09 27.12
N PRO A 270 2.85 -19.11 27.96
CA PRO A 270 1.84 -20.09 28.32
C PRO A 270 0.72 -19.40 29.09
N LEU A 271 -0.53 -19.69 28.75
CA LEU A 271 -1.72 -19.07 29.33
C LEU A 271 -2.43 -20.03 30.29
N LYS A 272 -2.64 -21.27 29.84
CA LYS A 272 -3.41 -22.27 30.58
C LYS A 272 -2.81 -23.65 30.36
N THR A 273 -2.88 -24.48 31.39
CA THR A 273 -2.54 -25.91 31.33
C THR A 273 -3.79 -26.71 31.68
N VAL A 274 -4.09 -27.73 30.89
CA VAL A 274 -5.19 -28.67 31.10
C VAL A 274 -4.69 -30.09 30.93
N GLN A 275 -5.29 -31.04 31.65
CA GLN A 275 -5.10 -32.46 31.38
C GLN A 275 -6.36 -32.98 30.70
N THR A 276 -6.20 -33.67 29.58
CA THR A 276 -7.29 -34.35 28.88
C THR A 276 -7.75 -35.57 29.67
N ASP A 277 -8.95 -36.08 29.36
CA ASP A 277 -9.49 -37.31 29.96
C ASP A 277 -8.59 -38.54 29.73
N LYS A 278 -7.76 -38.50 28.68
CA LYS A 278 -6.76 -39.53 28.35
C LYS A 278 -5.42 -39.33 29.06
N GLY A 279 -5.34 -38.38 30.00
CA GLY A 279 -4.15 -38.09 30.79
C GLY A 279 -3.08 -37.22 30.10
N ALA A 280 -3.28 -36.84 28.83
CA ALA A 280 -2.33 -35.98 28.11
C ALA A 280 -2.42 -34.52 28.59
N TRP A 281 -1.27 -33.90 28.81
CA TRP A 281 -1.16 -32.49 29.19
C TRP A 281 -1.21 -31.61 27.95
N CYS A 282 -2.12 -30.64 27.91
CA CYS A 282 -2.19 -29.62 26.87
C CYS A 282 -2.03 -28.23 27.46
N ARG A 283 -1.40 -27.34 26.70
CA ARG A 283 -1.18 -25.95 27.08
C ARG A 283 -1.66 -25.02 25.99
N THR A 284 -2.49 -24.06 26.37
CA THR A 284 -2.80 -22.90 25.55
C THR A 284 -1.73 -21.86 25.79
N TYR A 285 -1.23 -21.22 24.73
CA TYR A 285 -0.20 -20.20 24.79
C TYR A 285 -0.50 -19.07 23.80
N SER A 286 -0.08 -17.84 24.13
CA SER A 286 0.05 -16.79 23.14
C SER A 286 1.45 -16.81 22.56
N GLN A 287 1.56 -16.57 21.27
CA GLN A 287 2.81 -16.27 20.59
C GLN A 287 2.68 -14.94 19.85
N SER A 288 3.75 -14.15 19.85
CA SER A 288 3.85 -12.98 18.99
C SER A 288 5.17 -12.95 18.24
N LEU A 289 5.10 -12.49 17.00
CA LEU A 289 6.24 -12.34 16.10
C LEU A 289 6.30 -10.88 15.67
N SER A 290 7.46 -10.24 15.83
CA SER A 290 7.66 -8.84 15.49
C SER A 290 8.86 -8.64 14.56
N ALA A 291 8.65 -7.91 13.46
CA ALA A 291 9.69 -7.47 12.53
C ALA A 291 9.20 -6.22 11.78
N HIS A 292 10.11 -5.32 11.41
CA HIS A 292 9.78 -4.12 10.60
C HIS A 292 8.60 -3.29 11.16
N ASN A 293 8.54 -3.09 12.48
CA ASN A 293 7.44 -2.44 13.20
C ASN A 293 6.05 -3.11 13.06
N ARG A 294 6.02 -4.35 12.58
CA ARG A 294 4.81 -5.15 12.44
C ARG A 294 4.82 -6.26 13.45
N THR A 295 3.70 -6.48 14.14
CA THR A 295 3.56 -7.53 15.13
C THR A 295 2.32 -8.37 14.88
N SER A 296 2.51 -9.65 14.62
CA SER A 296 1.41 -10.62 14.58
C SER A 296 1.32 -11.32 15.93
N SER A 297 0.11 -11.58 16.40
CA SER A 297 -0.14 -12.35 17.63
C SER A 297 -1.13 -13.47 17.37
N GLN A 298 -0.89 -14.65 17.94
CA GLN A 298 -1.77 -15.81 17.81
C GLN A 298 -1.92 -16.50 19.16
N ILE A 299 -3.11 -17.02 19.43
CA ILE A 299 -3.37 -17.95 20.54
C ILE A 299 -3.44 -19.36 19.96
N LYS A 300 -2.70 -20.29 20.56
CA LYS A 300 -2.61 -21.67 20.10
C LYS A 300 -2.70 -22.64 21.27
N THR A 301 -3.05 -23.89 20.97
CA THR A 301 -3.00 -25.00 21.93
C THR A 301 -2.04 -26.07 21.42
N ALA A 302 -1.21 -26.59 22.31
CA ALA A 302 -0.35 -27.73 22.03
C ALA A 302 -0.47 -28.79 23.13
N CYS A 303 -0.46 -30.06 22.74
CA CYS A 303 -0.51 -31.19 23.65
C CYS A 303 0.85 -31.92 23.70
N ARG A 304 1.27 -32.29 24.90
CA ARG A 304 2.52 -33.01 25.13
C ARG A 304 2.38 -34.46 24.68
N THR A 305 3.32 -34.87 23.83
CA THR A 305 3.49 -36.25 23.36
C THR A 305 4.91 -36.72 23.66
N GLU A 306 5.25 -37.98 23.37
CA GLU A 306 6.62 -38.50 23.45
C GLU A 306 7.61 -37.71 22.58
N LYS A 307 7.13 -37.09 21.49
CA LYS A 307 7.96 -36.35 20.53
C LYS A 307 8.11 -34.86 20.86
N GLY A 308 7.47 -34.37 21.92
CA GLY A 308 7.38 -32.95 22.24
C GLY A 308 5.95 -32.43 22.32
N TRP A 309 5.81 -31.12 22.45
CA TRP A 309 4.55 -30.40 22.34
C TRP A 309 4.11 -30.31 20.88
N ILE A 310 2.96 -30.86 20.52
CA ILE A 310 2.42 -30.83 19.15
C ILE A 310 1.22 -29.89 19.13
N VAL A 311 1.20 -28.94 18.20
CA VAL A 311 0.10 -27.98 18.02
C VAL A 311 -1.10 -28.71 17.42
N GLU A 312 -2.31 -28.49 17.96
CA GLU A 312 -3.52 -29.20 17.51
C GLU A 312 -3.81 -29.01 16.00
N ASP A 313 -3.49 -27.84 15.43
CA ASP A 313 -3.67 -27.55 14.00
C ASP A 313 -2.84 -28.48 13.09
N ASP A 314 -1.72 -29.02 13.56
CA ASP A 314 -0.87 -29.95 12.81
C ASP A 314 -1.41 -31.40 12.83
N VAL A 315 -2.39 -31.69 13.69
CA VAL A 315 -3.04 -33.01 13.82
C VAL A 315 -4.20 -33.14 12.84
N ALA A 316 -4.91 -32.04 12.54
CA ALA A 316 -6.03 -32.03 11.61
C ALA A 316 -5.62 -32.15 10.12
N GLY A 317 -4.36 -31.84 9.78
CA GLY A 317 -3.84 -31.94 8.40
C GLY A 317 -3.29 -33.31 8.00
N LYS A 318 -3.49 -34.36 8.82
CA LYS A 318 -3.00 -35.73 8.58
C LYS A 318 -4.10 -36.80 8.59
N SER A 319 -5.37 -36.41 8.50
CA SER A 319 -6.48 -37.36 8.28
C SER A 319 -6.61 -37.71 6.80
#